data_AF-A0A5B0QFY4-F1
#
_entry.id   AF-A0A5B0QFY4-F1
#
_cell.length_a   1.000
_cell.length_b   1.000
_cell.length_c   1.000
_cell.angle_alpha   90.00
_cell.angle_beta   90.00
_cell.angle_gamma   90.00
#
_symmetry.space_group_name_H-M   'P 1'
#
loop_
_entity.id
_entity.type
_entity.pdbx_description
1 polymer ?
#
loop_
_entity_poly.entity_id
_entity_poly.type
_entity_poly.pdbx_seq_one_letter_code
_entity_poly.pdbx_strand_id
1 'polypeptide(L)'
;MHQDQGRNTYVQIESQSEYELPSELQEPQNPKTCSSKMNNFFQAALWCLAGGTLIGFAVSVLWWEPVCQSPTSSTSNSVPQNPVLNYNNTQSRVYSSTRVFLKKEEECNPFHEKGFLHYNASEPGDNTWRPYAPDCKPSNLFQKLKQDLHSTRETFGASEKDEFAWLRNRTVVLIGDSIDRWHNVDFCNVLSWEPGSTERDPIISENRPTKTYYVGADSPLSPPPWHFHPEDPLKPPEDWPEDEHELFKFQTPIWDAGQINANTTRPRVCEIPKYGFRVVSLFSWGLDPKEGGRLYANISGYFPPAEYTSRIDHILKPILENLATQSNNTLVTKPDLIEMSSGFWDLRQWAEEDKKIMEKRIGKPIDYPTEYGIGFSDLDQDRLNWWSERQKKAIRFVSDAFPQSQTPILWRSLHHTQTHHWVGYDRVNQIDQLARYNIEKLKLEDSSLEPRLRIDEWGALMLGQEHHFRDVMHVRELPGGVLWGDVMLWELRRAVKKRGSTYYSA
;
A
#
# COMPACT_ATOMS: atom_id res chain seq x y z
N MET A 1 -14.83 10.23 38.98
CA MET A 1 -15.58 11.51 38.88
C MET A 1 -14.58 12.64 38.71
N HIS A 2 -14.32 13.02 37.46
CA HIS A 2 -14.13 14.40 37.03
C HIS A 2 -14.37 14.36 35.52
N GLN A 3 -15.41 15.07 35.08
CA GLN A 3 -15.74 15.30 33.70
C GLN A 3 -14.83 16.43 33.23
N ASP A 4 -14.09 16.24 32.15
CA ASP A 4 -13.47 17.36 31.45
C ASP A 4 -13.79 17.26 29.95
N GLN A 5 -14.42 18.34 29.47
CA GLN A 5 -14.88 18.51 28.11
C GLN A 5 -13.77 19.16 27.29
N GLY A 6 -13.54 18.63 26.10
CA GLY A 6 -12.99 19.39 24.98
C GLY A 6 -11.58 19.95 25.14
N ARG A 7 -10.57 19.15 24.79
CA ARG A 7 -9.30 19.64 24.20
C ARG A 7 -8.77 18.63 23.19
N ASN A 8 -9.04 18.90 21.92
CA ASN A 8 -8.17 18.46 20.82
C ASN A 8 -6.92 19.33 20.88
N THR A 9 -5.93 18.94 21.68
CA THR A 9 -4.59 19.53 21.63
C THR A 9 -3.65 18.53 20.98
N TYR A 10 -3.13 18.91 19.83
CA TYR A 10 -1.97 18.29 19.21
C TYR A 10 -0.81 18.35 20.21
N VAL A 11 -0.39 17.19 20.71
CA VAL A 11 0.88 17.06 21.42
C VAL A 11 1.93 16.78 20.36
N GLN A 12 2.78 17.76 20.08
CA GLN A 12 4.08 17.51 19.45
C GLN A 12 4.84 16.56 20.39
N ILE A 13 5.00 15.32 19.98
CA ILE A 13 5.99 14.43 20.57
C ILE A 13 7.30 14.82 19.89
N GLU A 14 8.09 15.66 20.55
CA GLU A 14 9.52 15.78 20.23
C GLU A 14 10.14 14.40 20.48
N SER A 15 10.47 13.69 19.40
CA SER A 15 11.44 12.60 19.49
C SER A 15 12.80 13.25 19.77
N GLN A 16 13.24 13.22 21.02
CA GLN A 16 14.63 13.52 21.34
C GLN A 16 15.51 12.46 20.65
N SER A 17 16.14 12.84 19.54
CA SER A 17 17.27 12.11 18.99
C SER A 17 18.50 12.47 19.81
N GLU A 18 18.87 11.65 20.78
CA GLU A 18 20.20 11.70 21.38
C GLU A 18 21.22 11.20 20.35
N TYR A 19 21.70 12.13 19.51
CA TYR A 19 22.97 12.01 18.81
C TYR A 19 23.62 13.40 18.79
N GLU A 20 24.37 13.70 19.85
CA GLU A 20 25.31 14.82 19.87
C GLU A 20 26.54 14.43 19.01
N LEU A 21 26.77 15.19 17.94
CA LEU A 21 28.07 15.25 17.25
C LEU A 21 28.63 16.66 17.44
N PRO A 22 29.95 16.83 17.65
CA PRO A 22 30.51 18.09 18.09
C PRO A 22 30.48 19.15 16.99
N SER A 23 30.11 20.36 17.41
CA SER A 23 30.11 21.59 16.66
C SER A 23 31.52 22.15 16.47
N GLU A 24 31.88 22.49 15.23
CA GLU A 24 32.82 23.58 14.92
C GLU A 24 32.55 24.19 13.53
N LEU A 25 31.81 25.30 13.54
CA LEU A 25 32.04 26.58 12.85
C LEU A 25 32.53 26.61 11.38
N GLN A 26 31.65 27.00 10.44
CA GLN A 26 31.61 28.35 9.79
C GLN A 26 30.81 28.35 8.47
N GLU A 27 29.78 29.20 8.42
CA GLU A 27 29.13 29.75 7.21
C GLU A 27 29.79 31.12 6.84
N PRO A 28 29.40 31.84 5.76
CA PRO A 28 28.90 31.43 4.43
C PRO A 28 29.52 32.30 3.31
N GLN A 29 29.80 31.81 2.09
CA GLN A 29 29.90 32.71 0.91
C GLN A 29 29.47 32.04 -0.41
N ASN A 30 28.36 32.54 -0.96
CA ASN A 30 28.10 32.69 -2.40
C ASN A 30 27.92 34.21 -2.62
N PRO A 31 28.14 34.81 -3.82
CA PRO A 31 27.74 34.26 -5.13
C PRO A 31 28.63 34.63 -6.35
N LYS A 32 28.38 34.00 -7.52
CA LYS A 32 28.09 34.65 -8.84
C LYS A 32 28.48 33.79 -10.07
N THR A 33 27.41 33.40 -10.79
CA THR A 33 27.21 33.32 -12.26
C THR A 33 28.36 33.45 -13.28
N CYS A 34 28.21 32.61 -14.31
CA CYS A 34 28.43 32.82 -15.76
C CYS A 34 29.80 32.51 -16.42
N SER A 35 29.76 31.43 -17.23
CA SER A 35 30.15 31.36 -18.64
C SER A 35 31.63 31.49 -19.08
N SER A 36 32.02 30.47 -19.85
CA SER A 36 32.82 30.51 -21.08
C SER A 36 34.29 30.06 -21.04
N LYS A 37 34.53 29.05 -21.88
CA LYS A 37 35.69 28.79 -22.75
C LYS A 37 36.97 28.15 -22.17
N MET A 38 37.06 26.84 -22.43
CA MET A 38 38.25 26.15 -22.96
C MET A 38 39.06 27.03 -23.94
N ASN A 39 40.38 27.06 -23.85
CA ASN A 39 41.29 26.13 -24.54
C ASN A 39 42.78 26.54 -24.38
N ASN A 40 43.68 25.62 -24.77
CA ASN A 40 45.16 25.72 -24.89
C ASN A 40 45.88 25.09 -23.69
N PHE A 41 46.01 23.76 -23.58
CA PHE A 41 46.66 22.80 -24.49
C PHE A 41 48.20 22.98 -24.55
N PHE A 42 48.86 22.04 -23.85
CA PHE A 42 50.11 21.35 -24.21
C PHE A 42 51.48 21.98 -23.85
N GLN A 43 52.12 21.27 -22.90
CA GLN A 43 53.45 20.65 -22.98
C GLN A 43 54.58 21.14 -22.06
N ALA A 44 55.30 20.10 -21.60
CA ALA A 44 56.57 20.04 -20.88
C ALA A 44 56.50 20.40 -19.38
N ALA A 45 56.90 19.56 -18.43
CA ALA A 45 57.85 18.47 -18.50
C ALA A 45 57.49 17.32 -17.55
N LEU A 46 57.54 16.12 -18.13
CA LEU A 46 57.67 14.84 -17.47
C LEU A 46 59.13 14.72 -16.94
N TRP A 47 59.33 13.88 -15.92
CA TRP A 47 60.61 13.34 -15.41
C TRP A 47 61.29 14.05 -14.22
N CYS A 48 60.86 13.68 -13.02
CA CYS A 48 61.74 12.91 -12.12
C CYS A 48 60.98 11.67 -11.64
N LEU A 49 61.03 10.62 -12.49
CA LEU A 49 60.78 9.24 -12.09
C LEU A 49 61.85 8.80 -11.08
N ALA A 50 61.44 8.13 -10.01
CA ALA A 50 61.92 6.78 -9.65
C ALA A 50 61.56 6.45 -8.20
N GLY A 51 60.72 5.45 -8.02
CA GLY A 51 60.43 4.89 -6.69
C GLY A 51 59.35 3.81 -6.66
N GLY A 52 59.32 2.88 -7.64
CA GLY A 52 58.72 1.54 -7.55
C GLY A 52 57.19 1.43 -7.40
N THR A 53 56.43 1.35 -8.50
CA THR A 53 55.79 0.12 -9.03
C THR A 53 54.90 -0.65 -8.03
N LEU A 54 53.58 -0.54 -8.12
CA LEU A 54 52.68 -1.28 -9.04
C LEU A 54 52.74 -2.79 -8.86
N ILE A 55 51.64 -3.36 -8.35
CA ILE A 55 50.89 -4.48 -8.95
C ILE A 55 49.43 -4.32 -8.49
N GLY A 56 48.50 -4.23 -9.45
CA GLY A 56 47.17 -4.81 -9.28
C GLY A 56 45.94 -3.90 -9.06
N PHE A 57 45.79 -2.79 -9.79
CA PHE A 57 44.46 -2.19 -10.00
C PHE A 57 44.30 -1.73 -11.45
N ALA A 58 44.06 -2.68 -12.36
CA ALA A 58 43.64 -2.42 -13.72
C ALA A 58 42.99 -3.68 -14.31
N VAL A 59 41.65 -3.75 -14.22
CA VAL A 59 40.64 -4.36 -15.13
C VAL A 59 39.33 -4.08 -14.35
N SER A 60 38.34 -3.29 -14.76
CA SER A 60 37.92 -2.77 -16.06
C SER A 60 36.82 -1.72 -15.84
N VAL A 61 37.07 -0.46 -16.19
CA VAL A 61 36.02 0.54 -16.49
C VAL A 61 36.32 1.06 -17.89
N LEU A 62 35.68 0.43 -18.86
CA LEU A 62 35.64 0.75 -20.28
C LEU A 62 34.21 0.39 -20.69
N TRP A 63 33.33 1.21 -21.25
CA TRP A 63 33.37 2.52 -21.91
C TRP A 63 31.97 3.13 -21.72
N TRP A 64 31.87 4.45 -21.64
CA TRP A 64 30.73 5.21 -22.18
C TRP A 64 31.28 6.60 -22.51
N GLU A 65 31.32 6.94 -23.79
CA GLU A 65 31.36 8.34 -24.23
C GLU A 65 30.05 8.69 -24.98
N PRO A 66 29.60 9.94 -24.87
CA PRO A 66 28.32 10.42 -25.39
C PRO A 66 28.47 11.06 -26.79
N VAL A 67 27.41 11.06 -27.61
CA VAL A 67 27.34 11.90 -28.81
C VAL A 67 25.94 12.49 -29.01
N CYS A 68 25.90 13.82 -29.08
CA CYS A 68 24.92 14.69 -29.75
C CYS A 68 25.79 15.57 -30.69
N GLN A 69 25.50 15.96 -31.95
CA GLN A 69 24.24 16.25 -32.66
C GLN A 69 24.49 16.36 -34.22
N SER A 70 23.38 16.48 -34.98
CA SER A 70 23.04 16.50 -36.44
C SER A 70 23.71 17.60 -37.34
N PRO A 71 23.31 17.89 -38.64
CA PRO A 71 22.31 17.32 -39.58
C PRO A 71 22.68 17.19 -41.11
N THR A 72 21.76 16.57 -41.87
CA THR A 72 21.40 16.70 -43.33
C THR A 72 22.40 16.43 -44.47
N SER A 73 22.06 15.47 -45.36
CA SER A 73 21.92 15.70 -46.81
C SER A 73 21.19 14.55 -47.52
N SER A 74 20.28 14.91 -48.41
CA SER A 74 19.50 14.10 -49.37
C SER A 74 20.34 13.25 -50.32
N THR A 75 19.84 12.04 -50.69
CA THR A 75 19.59 11.65 -52.10
C THR A 75 18.86 10.31 -52.21
N SER A 76 17.99 10.24 -53.22
CA SER A 76 17.14 9.18 -53.74
C SER A 76 17.87 7.92 -54.26
N ASN A 77 17.24 6.73 -54.17
CA ASN A 77 16.72 6.00 -55.36
C ASN A 77 16.23 4.55 -55.09
N SER A 78 15.03 4.29 -55.63
CA SER A 78 14.52 3.10 -56.35
C SER A 78 14.49 1.68 -55.76
N VAL A 79 13.27 1.16 -55.76
CA VAL A 79 12.75 -0.23 -55.67
C VAL A 79 13.09 -1.06 -56.93
N PRO A 80 13.12 -2.42 -56.90
CA PRO A 80 12.03 -3.29 -57.42
C PRO A 80 11.76 -4.55 -56.54
N GLN A 81 10.55 -4.80 -56.04
CA GLN A 81 9.43 -5.63 -56.56
C GLN A 81 9.69 -7.13 -56.92
N ASN A 82 9.19 -8.02 -56.02
CA ASN A 82 8.38 -9.26 -56.21
C ASN A 82 8.95 -10.51 -56.96
N PRO A 83 8.45 -11.77 -56.73
CA PRO A 83 7.04 -12.12 -56.46
C PRO A 83 6.67 -13.28 -55.48
N VAL A 84 5.45 -13.12 -54.93
CA VAL A 84 4.33 -14.07 -54.70
C VAL A 84 4.56 -15.58 -54.88
N LEU A 85 4.15 -16.35 -53.86
CA LEU A 85 3.62 -17.71 -54.02
C LEU A 85 2.33 -17.88 -53.21
N ASN A 86 1.24 -18.14 -53.95
CA ASN A 86 -0.09 -18.49 -53.48
C ASN A 86 -0.14 -19.93 -52.99
N TYR A 87 -0.88 -20.20 -51.91
CA TYR A 87 -1.58 -21.47 -51.74
C TYR A 87 -3.04 -21.22 -51.39
N ASN A 88 -3.91 -21.53 -52.36
CA ASN A 88 -5.34 -21.68 -52.18
C ASN A 88 -5.63 -22.96 -51.41
N ASN A 89 -6.47 -22.88 -50.38
CA ASN A 89 -7.34 -24.00 -50.04
C ASN A 89 -8.74 -23.47 -49.67
N THR A 90 -9.64 -23.64 -50.62
CA THR A 90 -11.09 -23.50 -50.48
C THR A 90 -11.66 -24.68 -49.71
N GLN A 91 -12.30 -24.45 -48.57
CA GLN A 91 -13.45 -25.24 -48.11
C GLN A 91 -14.54 -24.32 -47.55
N SER A 92 -15.77 -24.70 -47.88
CA SER A 92 -16.99 -23.91 -47.86
C SER A 92 -17.65 -23.74 -46.49
N ARG A 93 -18.19 -22.54 -46.27
CA ARG A 93 -19.43 -22.16 -45.56
C ARG A 93 -19.85 -22.92 -44.29
N VAL A 94 -19.88 -22.17 -43.18
CA VAL A 94 -21.12 -21.92 -42.40
C VAL A 94 -21.08 -20.47 -41.90
N TYR A 95 -22.02 -19.63 -42.35
CA TYR A 95 -22.27 -18.32 -41.75
C TYR A 95 -22.91 -18.54 -40.37
N SER A 96 -22.10 -18.61 -39.33
CA SER A 96 -22.57 -18.35 -37.97
C SER A 96 -22.57 -16.85 -37.78
N SER A 97 -23.73 -16.25 -37.54
CA SER A 97 -23.86 -14.85 -37.13
C SER A 97 -23.30 -14.69 -35.72
N THR A 98 -21.99 -14.77 -35.58
CA THR A 98 -21.31 -14.38 -34.35
C THR A 98 -21.39 -12.86 -34.31
N ARG A 99 -22.25 -12.32 -33.45
CA ARG A 99 -22.08 -10.95 -32.96
C ARG A 99 -20.63 -10.83 -32.54
N VAL A 100 -19.84 -10.10 -33.31
CA VAL A 100 -18.54 -9.61 -32.88
C VAL A 100 -18.86 -8.73 -31.68
N PHE A 101 -18.77 -9.29 -30.48
CA PHE A 101 -18.59 -8.50 -29.28
C PHE A 101 -17.28 -7.76 -29.51
N LEU A 102 -17.37 -6.54 -30.04
CA LEU A 102 -16.29 -5.57 -29.97
C LEU A 102 -15.91 -5.53 -28.49
N LYS A 103 -14.80 -6.17 -28.16
CA LYS A 103 -14.17 -6.09 -26.84
C LYS A 103 -13.85 -4.61 -26.70
N LYS A 104 -14.73 -3.87 -26.02
CA LYS A 104 -14.55 -2.44 -25.75
C LYS A 104 -13.16 -2.32 -25.15
N GLU A 105 -12.25 -1.63 -25.85
CA GLU A 105 -10.88 -1.45 -25.37
C GLU A 105 -10.97 -0.94 -23.93
N GLU A 106 -10.35 -1.70 -23.02
CA GLU A 106 -10.29 -1.32 -21.61
C GLU A 106 -9.49 -0.02 -21.56
N GLU A 107 -10.06 1.02 -20.92
CA GLU A 107 -9.40 2.31 -20.72
C GLU A 107 -7.99 2.06 -20.17
N CYS A 108 -6.97 2.72 -20.74
CA CYS A 108 -5.59 2.54 -20.29
C CYS A 108 -5.52 2.74 -18.77
N ASN A 109 -4.92 1.79 -18.06
CA ASN A 109 -4.71 1.91 -16.62
C ASN A 109 -3.42 2.69 -16.35
N PRO A 110 -3.48 3.96 -15.89
CA PRO A 110 -2.28 4.76 -15.69
C PRO A 110 -1.33 4.14 -14.67
N PHE A 111 -1.85 3.39 -13.69
CA PHE A 111 -1.08 2.79 -12.61
C PHE A 111 -0.27 1.55 -13.03
N HIS A 112 -0.52 1.03 -14.23
CA HIS A 112 0.29 -0.04 -14.83
C HIS A 112 1.32 0.50 -15.84
N GLU A 113 1.20 1.78 -16.21
CA GLU A 113 2.11 2.42 -17.15
C GLU A 113 3.32 2.99 -16.44
N LYS A 114 4.46 2.97 -17.14
CA LYS A 114 5.69 3.62 -16.67
C LYS A 114 5.45 5.12 -16.54
N GLY A 115 5.87 5.69 -15.42
CA GLY A 115 5.63 7.08 -15.08
C GLY A 115 6.45 7.54 -13.89
N PHE A 116 5.98 8.59 -13.23
CA PHE A 116 6.51 9.08 -11.96
C PHE A 116 5.38 9.60 -11.07
N LEU A 117 5.59 9.56 -9.76
CA LEU A 117 4.69 10.19 -8.81
C LEU A 117 4.96 11.68 -8.75
N HIS A 118 3.98 12.50 -9.13
CA HIS A 118 4.05 13.93 -8.92
C HIS A 118 3.71 14.26 -7.47
N TYR A 119 4.55 15.08 -6.84
CA TYR A 119 4.32 15.62 -5.51
C TYR A 119 4.00 17.12 -5.61
N ASN A 120 2.91 17.52 -4.95
CA ASN A 120 2.47 18.90 -4.86
C ASN A 120 1.96 19.22 -3.44
N ALA A 121 2.79 19.94 -2.69
CA ALA A 121 2.48 20.34 -1.31
C ALA A 121 1.42 21.44 -1.20
N SER A 122 1.22 22.23 -2.27
CA SER A 122 0.31 23.38 -2.28
C SER A 122 -1.09 23.03 -2.78
N GLU A 123 -1.19 21.98 -3.58
CA GLU A 123 -2.47 21.45 -4.07
C GLU A 123 -2.58 19.98 -3.68
N PRO A 124 -3.12 19.67 -2.48
CA PRO A 124 -3.17 18.32 -1.94
C PRO A 124 -3.79 17.28 -2.88
N GLY A 125 -4.75 17.68 -3.72
CA GLY A 125 -5.37 16.80 -4.71
C GLY A 125 -4.49 16.47 -5.93
N ASP A 126 -3.44 17.23 -6.22
CA ASP A 126 -2.52 17.01 -7.35
C ASP A 126 -1.27 16.23 -6.91
N ASN A 127 -1.47 15.09 -6.24
CA ASN A 127 -0.41 14.15 -5.91
C ASN A 127 -0.67 12.85 -6.70
N THR A 128 -0.41 12.91 -8.02
CA THR A 128 -0.91 11.95 -9.01
C THR A 128 0.22 11.18 -9.70
N TRP A 129 -0.04 9.91 -10.04
CA TRP A 129 0.85 9.16 -10.92
C TRP A 129 0.73 9.68 -12.36
N ARG A 130 1.85 10.06 -12.97
CA ARG A 130 1.91 10.62 -14.32
C ARG A 130 2.62 9.66 -15.27
N PRO A 131 1.86 8.92 -16.12
CA PRO A 131 2.44 8.07 -17.15
C PRO A 131 3.27 8.88 -18.16
N TYR A 132 4.34 8.29 -18.69
CA TYR A 132 5.08 8.86 -19.82
C TYR A 132 4.36 8.68 -21.15
N ALA A 133 3.49 7.66 -21.25
CA ALA A 133 2.73 7.34 -22.44
C ALA A 133 1.71 8.46 -22.73
N PRO A 134 1.77 9.15 -23.90
CA PRO A 134 0.92 10.30 -24.19
C PRO A 134 -0.56 9.95 -24.38
N ASP A 135 -0.85 8.70 -24.69
CA ASP A 135 -2.17 8.11 -24.85
C ASP A 135 -2.79 7.62 -23.53
N CYS A 136 -1.99 7.47 -22.46
CA CYS A 136 -2.47 7.10 -21.13
C CYS A 136 -2.47 8.29 -20.17
N LYS A 137 -3.67 8.83 -19.91
CA LYS A 137 -3.79 10.02 -19.05
C LYS A 137 -3.70 9.65 -17.56
N PRO A 138 -3.10 10.52 -16.72
CA PRO A 138 -3.18 10.38 -15.27
C PRO A 138 -4.62 10.24 -14.79
N SER A 139 -4.83 9.40 -13.79
CA SER A 139 -6.07 9.46 -13.02
C SER A 139 -6.07 10.75 -12.18
N ASN A 140 -7.26 11.32 -12.02
CA ASN A 140 -7.51 12.53 -11.22
C ASN A 140 -8.83 12.37 -10.43
N LEU A 141 -9.22 11.13 -10.14
CA LEU A 141 -10.48 10.83 -9.46
C LEU A 141 -10.48 11.37 -8.04
N PHE A 142 -9.36 11.27 -7.33
CA PHE A 142 -9.23 11.83 -5.99
C PHE A 142 -9.44 13.35 -5.98
N GLN A 143 -8.72 14.08 -6.84
CA GLN A 143 -8.85 15.55 -6.93
C GLN A 143 -10.28 15.98 -7.29
N LYS A 144 -10.90 15.28 -8.25
CA LYS A 144 -12.27 15.57 -8.67
C LYS A 144 -13.29 15.28 -7.58
N LEU A 145 -13.11 14.19 -6.84
CA LEU A 145 -13.99 13.83 -5.72
C LEU A 145 -13.88 14.89 -4.62
N LYS A 146 -12.65 15.32 -4.30
CA LYS A 146 -12.41 16.42 -3.37
C LYS A 146 -13.14 17.70 -3.82
N GLN A 147 -12.98 18.10 -5.08
CA GLN A 147 -13.65 19.29 -5.63
C GLN A 147 -15.18 19.18 -5.56
N ASP A 148 -15.74 18.00 -5.88
CA ASP A 148 -17.17 17.77 -5.83
C ASP A 148 -17.73 17.84 -4.40
N LEU A 149 -17.01 17.29 -3.41
CA LEU A 149 -17.40 17.33 -1.99
C LEU A 149 -17.42 18.75 -1.42
N HIS A 150 -16.55 19.63 -1.92
CA HIS A 150 -16.48 21.04 -1.51
C HIS A 150 -17.29 21.98 -2.41
N SER A 151 -17.95 21.46 -3.44
CA SER A 151 -18.77 22.26 -4.32
C SER A 151 -20.11 22.62 -3.68
N THR A 152 -20.56 23.87 -3.86
CA THR A 152 -21.88 24.35 -3.41
C THR A 152 -23.04 23.87 -4.28
N ARG A 153 -22.79 22.98 -5.26
CA ARG A 153 -23.83 22.46 -6.14
C ARG A 153 -24.73 21.50 -5.36
N GLU A 154 -25.84 22.05 -4.88
CA GLU A 154 -27.00 21.27 -4.47
C GLU A 154 -27.61 20.62 -5.71
N THR A 155 -27.49 19.30 -5.85
CA THR A 155 -28.66 18.41 -6.01
C THR A 155 -28.20 16.98 -6.29
N PHE A 156 -28.51 16.09 -5.36
CA PHE A 156 -28.63 14.67 -5.64
C PHE A 156 -29.71 14.44 -6.70
N GLY A 157 -29.38 13.69 -7.76
CA GLY A 157 -30.39 13.01 -8.58
C GLY A 157 -31.04 13.79 -9.73
N ALA A 158 -30.60 14.99 -10.10
CA ALA A 158 -31.25 15.79 -11.16
C ALA A 158 -30.45 15.93 -12.47
N SER A 159 -29.26 15.33 -12.59
CA SER A 159 -28.41 15.48 -13.77
C SER A 159 -27.93 14.13 -14.32
N GLU A 160 -28.04 13.93 -15.63
CA GLU A 160 -27.38 12.85 -16.38
C GLU A 160 -25.83 12.93 -16.31
N LYS A 161 -25.26 13.92 -15.59
CA LYS A 161 -23.83 14.19 -15.45
C LYS A 161 -23.28 14.07 -14.02
N ASP A 162 -23.85 13.22 -13.17
CA ASP A 162 -23.20 12.88 -11.88
C ASP A 162 -21.96 11.99 -12.14
N GLU A 163 -20.77 12.61 -12.09
CA GLU A 163 -19.47 11.93 -12.31
C GLU A 163 -19.21 10.79 -11.32
N PHE A 164 -19.79 10.87 -10.12
CA PHE A 164 -19.56 9.94 -9.01
C PHE A 164 -20.79 9.09 -8.67
N ALA A 165 -21.77 8.98 -9.58
CA ALA A 165 -22.92 8.09 -9.39
C ALA A 165 -22.49 6.65 -9.05
N TRP A 166 -21.40 6.17 -9.67
CA TRP A 166 -20.83 4.84 -9.44
C TRP A 166 -20.32 4.61 -8.01
N LEU A 167 -20.04 5.67 -7.24
CA LEU A 167 -19.55 5.61 -5.86
C LEU A 167 -20.68 5.38 -4.83
N ARG A 168 -21.95 5.54 -5.25
CA ARG A 168 -23.11 5.49 -4.37
C ARG A 168 -23.28 4.13 -3.71
N ASN A 169 -23.45 4.16 -2.38
CA ASN A 169 -23.66 3.00 -1.52
C ASN A 169 -22.59 1.91 -1.68
N ARG A 170 -21.36 2.28 -2.06
CA ARG A 170 -20.25 1.34 -2.22
C ARG A 170 -19.53 1.09 -0.90
N THR A 171 -19.05 -0.14 -0.74
CA THR A 171 -18.23 -0.54 0.40
C THR A 171 -16.89 -1.08 -0.10
N VAL A 172 -15.80 -0.51 0.38
CA VAL A 172 -14.43 -1.01 0.18
C VAL A 172 -13.93 -1.61 1.48
N VAL A 173 -13.24 -2.74 1.39
CA VAL A 173 -12.61 -3.39 2.54
C VAL A 173 -11.10 -3.43 2.34
N LEU A 174 -10.35 -3.01 3.35
CA LEU A 174 -8.90 -3.14 3.42
C LEU A 174 -8.56 -4.16 4.49
N ILE A 175 -7.70 -5.12 4.16
CA ILE A 175 -7.20 -6.14 5.10
C ILE A 175 -5.68 -6.07 5.04
N GLY A 176 -5.07 -5.51 6.06
CA GLY A 176 -3.64 -5.17 6.04
C GLY A 176 -3.23 -4.54 7.35
N ASP A 177 -2.09 -3.87 7.44
CA ASP A 177 -1.54 -3.42 8.71
C ASP A 177 -1.80 -1.92 8.99
N SER A 178 -0.91 -1.30 9.78
CA SER A 178 -1.00 0.12 10.10
C SER A 178 -0.88 1.03 8.88
N ILE A 179 -0.30 0.58 7.76
CA ILE A 179 -0.29 1.30 6.49
C ILE A 179 -1.70 1.44 5.93
N ASP A 180 -2.48 0.35 5.92
CA ASP A 180 -3.86 0.35 5.42
C ASP A 180 -4.80 1.14 6.35
N ARG A 181 -4.54 1.13 7.66
CA ARG A 181 -5.18 2.05 8.60
C ARG A 181 -4.90 3.50 8.21
N TRP A 182 -3.66 3.85 7.90
CA TRP A 182 -3.29 5.19 7.48
C TRP A 182 -3.89 5.57 6.13
N HIS A 183 -3.90 4.69 5.13
CA HIS A 183 -4.62 4.88 3.87
C HIS A 183 -6.08 5.28 4.09
N ASN A 184 -6.79 4.55 4.96
CA ASN A 184 -8.18 4.83 5.32
C ASN A 184 -8.35 6.23 5.96
N VAL A 185 -7.45 6.59 6.89
CA VAL A 185 -7.44 7.89 7.58
C VAL A 185 -7.19 9.03 6.61
N ASP A 186 -6.14 8.89 5.82
CA ASP A 186 -5.60 9.94 4.97
C ASP A 186 -6.55 10.28 3.84
N PHE A 187 -7.16 9.25 3.27
CA PHE A 187 -8.18 9.42 2.26
C PHE A 187 -9.34 10.29 2.77
N CYS A 188 -9.91 9.97 3.93
CA CYS A 188 -10.99 10.78 4.52
C CYS A 188 -10.50 12.19 4.91
N ASN A 189 -9.33 12.27 5.56
CA ASN A 189 -8.80 13.54 6.06
C ASN A 189 -8.50 14.50 4.91
N VAL A 190 -7.76 14.06 3.89
CA VAL A 190 -7.37 14.92 2.77
C VAL A 190 -8.58 15.30 1.92
N LEU A 191 -9.57 14.42 1.73
CA LEU A 191 -10.84 14.81 1.11
C LEU A 191 -11.54 15.93 1.89
N SER A 192 -11.37 15.97 3.21
CA SER A 192 -11.97 16.98 4.09
C SER A 192 -11.20 18.28 4.21
N TRP A 193 -9.98 18.37 3.69
CA TRP A 193 -9.24 19.62 3.67
C TRP A 193 -9.95 20.64 2.76
N GLU A 194 -10.18 21.87 3.21
CA GLU A 194 -10.88 22.90 2.45
C GLU A 194 -10.04 23.40 1.25
N PRO A 195 -10.67 24.01 0.23
CA PRO A 195 -9.94 24.72 -0.83
C PRO A 195 -8.94 25.73 -0.26
N GLY A 196 -7.70 25.72 -0.78
CA GLY A 196 -6.60 26.55 -0.28
C GLY A 196 -5.76 25.90 0.83
N SER A 197 -6.11 24.70 1.29
CA SER A 197 -5.26 23.92 2.20
C SER A 197 -3.94 23.51 1.55
N THR A 198 -2.87 23.49 2.34
CA THR A 198 -1.57 22.92 1.95
C THR A 198 -1.20 21.75 2.86
N GLU A 199 -0.13 21.01 2.53
CA GLU A 199 0.39 19.96 3.42
C GLU A 199 0.75 20.51 4.82
N ARG A 200 1.33 21.72 4.86
CA ARG A 200 1.80 22.33 6.11
C ARG A 200 0.67 22.96 6.91
N ASP A 201 -0.29 23.55 6.22
CA ASP A 201 -1.41 24.28 6.80
C ASP A 201 -2.74 23.71 6.27
N PRO A 202 -3.15 22.51 6.71
CA PRO A 202 -4.43 21.94 6.33
C PRO A 202 -5.57 22.69 7.01
N ILE A 203 -6.52 23.18 6.22
CA ILE A 203 -7.73 23.85 6.72
C ILE A 203 -8.83 22.80 6.82
N ILE A 204 -9.33 22.53 8.03
CA ILE A 204 -10.36 21.52 8.27
C ILE A 204 -11.58 22.18 8.87
N SER A 205 -12.69 22.16 8.13
CA SER A 205 -13.98 22.65 8.61
C SER A 205 -14.59 21.73 9.68
N GLU A 206 -15.37 22.30 10.60
CA GLU A 206 -16.23 21.54 11.50
C GLU A 206 -17.26 20.72 10.71
N ASN A 207 -17.77 21.28 9.61
CA ASN A 207 -18.70 20.64 8.69
C ASN A 207 -17.98 19.84 7.60
N ARG A 208 -17.00 19.03 7.99
CA ARG A 208 -16.22 18.20 7.06
C ARG A 208 -17.14 17.26 6.24
N PRO A 209 -16.85 17.06 4.95
CA PRO A 209 -17.68 16.23 4.07
C PRO A 209 -17.50 14.71 4.28
N THR A 210 -16.52 14.29 5.08
CA THR A 210 -16.25 12.88 5.38
C THR A 210 -16.16 12.63 6.89
N LYS A 211 -16.31 11.37 7.30
CA LYS A 211 -16.18 10.94 8.70
C LYS A 211 -15.15 9.83 8.79
N THR A 212 -14.22 9.90 9.73
CA THR A 212 -13.29 8.81 10.04
C THR A 212 -13.29 8.52 11.53
N TYR A 213 -13.40 7.25 11.90
CA TYR A 213 -13.41 6.80 13.30
C TYR A 213 -12.96 5.34 13.41
N TYR A 214 -12.37 4.98 14.55
CA TYR A 214 -12.10 3.58 14.88
C TYR A 214 -13.29 2.98 15.63
N VAL A 215 -13.47 1.66 15.52
CA VAL A 215 -14.49 0.91 16.23
C VAL A 215 -13.95 0.54 17.62
N GLY A 216 -14.28 1.37 18.62
CA GLY A 216 -13.92 1.16 20.03
C GLY A 216 -14.70 0.02 20.70
N ALA A 217 -14.28 -0.40 21.90
CA ALA A 217 -14.90 -1.54 22.62
C ALA A 217 -16.33 -1.29 23.05
N ASP A 218 -16.62 -0.04 23.36
CA ASP A 218 -17.92 0.50 23.74
C ASP A 218 -18.81 0.80 22.52
N SER A 219 -18.27 0.68 21.30
CA SER A 219 -19.04 0.91 20.08
C SER A 219 -20.06 -0.21 19.87
N PRO A 220 -21.31 0.11 19.47
CA PRO A 220 -22.27 -0.91 19.04
C PRO A 220 -21.83 -1.64 17.76
N LEU A 221 -20.80 -1.13 17.07
CA LEU A 221 -20.19 -1.79 15.92
C LEU A 221 -19.16 -2.84 16.33
N SER A 222 -18.66 -2.83 17.57
CA SER A 222 -17.61 -3.76 18.00
C SER A 222 -18.12 -5.20 17.98
N PRO A 223 -17.33 -6.15 17.45
CA PRO A 223 -17.58 -7.56 17.69
C PRO A 223 -17.43 -7.89 19.18
N PRO A 224 -17.98 -9.04 19.63
CA PRO A 224 -17.66 -9.56 20.96
C PRO A 224 -16.14 -9.81 21.09
N PRO A 225 -15.60 -9.77 22.32
CA PRO A 225 -14.22 -10.18 22.57
C PRO A 225 -13.97 -11.60 22.06
N TRP A 226 -12.77 -11.81 21.52
CA TRP A 226 -12.34 -13.12 21.04
C TRP A 226 -11.39 -13.76 22.04
N HIS A 227 -11.65 -15.01 22.37
CA HIS A 227 -10.87 -15.79 23.33
C HIS A 227 -10.37 -17.08 22.69
N PHE A 228 -9.14 -17.47 23.01
CA PHE A 228 -8.52 -18.69 22.48
C PHE A 228 -9.22 -19.96 22.96
N HIS A 229 -9.75 -19.94 24.19
CA HIS A 229 -10.54 -21.03 24.75
C HIS A 229 -11.97 -20.55 25.02
N PRO A 230 -13.00 -21.25 24.51
CA PRO A 230 -14.38 -20.76 24.50
C PRO A 230 -15.01 -20.68 25.90
N GLU A 231 -14.58 -21.51 26.84
CA GLU A 231 -15.15 -21.58 28.19
C GLU A 231 -14.28 -20.90 29.25
N ASP A 232 -13.01 -20.66 28.95
CA ASP A 232 -12.04 -20.10 29.90
C ASP A 232 -11.20 -19.04 29.19
N PRO A 233 -11.62 -17.76 29.20
CA PRO A 233 -10.91 -16.68 28.53
C PRO A 233 -9.44 -16.53 28.94
N LEU A 234 -9.10 -16.99 30.14
CA LEU A 234 -7.77 -16.86 30.73
C LEU A 234 -6.85 -18.03 30.39
N LYS A 235 -7.34 -19.04 29.66
CA LYS A 235 -6.54 -20.18 29.22
C LYS A 235 -5.84 -19.87 27.89
N PRO A 236 -4.49 -19.88 27.86
CA PRO A 236 -3.74 -19.64 26.63
C PRO A 236 -3.83 -20.84 25.66
N PRO A 237 -3.41 -20.65 24.39
CA PRO A 237 -3.14 -21.74 23.46
C PRO A 237 -2.21 -22.81 24.03
N GLU A 238 -2.35 -24.06 23.56
CA GLU A 238 -1.54 -25.20 24.02
C GLU A 238 -0.04 -25.05 23.69
N ASP A 239 0.30 -24.29 22.66
CA ASP A 239 1.68 -24.03 22.22
C ASP A 239 2.30 -22.79 22.87
N TRP A 240 1.60 -22.13 23.80
CA TRP A 240 2.12 -20.97 24.52
C TRP A 240 3.08 -21.40 25.66
N PRO A 241 4.25 -20.78 25.82
CA PRO A 241 5.21 -21.11 26.88
C PRO A 241 4.60 -21.01 28.29
N GLU A 242 4.80 -22.04 29.11
CA GLU A 242 4.25 -22.16 30.46
C GLU A 242 4.61 -20.97 31.37
N ASP A 243 5.84 -20.46 31.22
CA ASP A 243 6.34 -19.31 31.98
C ASP A 243 5.67 -17.97 31.59
N GLU A 244 4.94 -17.93 30.47
CA GLU A 244 4.19 -16.76 30.01
C GLU A 244 2.68 -16.87 30.26
N HIS A 245 2.18 -17.96 30.86
CA HIS A 245 0.75 -18.14 31.13
C HIS A 245 0.19 -17.09 32.08
N GLU A 246 0.93 -16.70 33.12
CA GLU A 246 0.50 -15.63 34.02
C GLU A 246 0.46 -14.26 33.33
N LEU A 247 1.39 -14.00 32.40
CA LEU A 247 1.36 -12.79 31.58
C LEU A 247 0.12 -12.78 30.67
N PHE A 248 -0.20 -13.91 30.04
CA PHE A 248 -1.42 -14.06 29.24
C PHE A 248 -2.67 -13.75 30.08
N LYS A 249 -2.82 -14.38 31.25
CA LYS A 249 -3.96 -14.14 32.17
C LYS A 249 -4.07 -12.67 32.58
N PHE A 250 -2.94 -12.01 32.80
CA PHE A 250 -2.89 -10.59 33.13
C PHE A 250 -3.31 -9.70 31.95
N GLN A 251 -2.92 -10.06 30.72
CA GLN A 251 -3.18 -9.27 29.52
C GLN A 251 -4.61 -9.45 28.96
N THR A 252 -5.22 -10.63 29.09
CA THR A 252 -6.57 -10.89 28.53
C THR A 252 -7.61 -9.84 28.93
N PRO A 253 -7.80 -9.48 30.21
CA PRO A 253 -8.77 -8.44 30.58
C PRO A 253 -8.46 -7.05 29.99
N ILE A 254 -7.19 -6.76 29.72
CA ILE A 254 -6.74 -5.50 29.11
C ILE A 254 -7.14 -5.47 27.64
N TRP A 255 -6.96 -6.58 26.93
CA TRP A 255 -7.39 -6.73 25.53
C TRP A 255 -8.91 -6.62 25.41
N ASP A 256 -9.65 -7.29 26.29
CA ASP A 256 -11.11 -7.27 26.32
C ASP A 256 -11.68 -5.87 26.57
N ALA A 257 -11.08 -5.14 27.52
CA ALA A 257 -11.45 -3.75 27.77
C ALA A 257 -11.18 -2.88 26.53
N GLY A 258 -10.09 -3.17 25.81
CA GLY A 258 -9.75 -2.54 24.54
C GLY A 258 -9.67 -1.01 24.61
N GLN A 259 -9.25 -0.48 25.77
CA GLN A 259 -9.14 0.95 26.07
C GLN A 259 -7.73 1.50 25.83
N ILE A 260 -6.70 0.69 25.97
CA ILE A 260 -5.30 1.12 25.83
C ILE A 260 -4.94 1.17 24.34
N ASN A 261 -4.60 2.36 23.83
CA ASN A 261 -4.17 2.58 22.45
C ASN A 261 -5.09 1.92 21.40
N ALA A 262 -6.40 1.95 21.67
CA ALA A 262 -7.45 1.29 20.88
C ALA A 262 -7.43 1.65 19.39
N ASN A 263 -6.97 2.85 19.03
CA ASN A 263 -6.83 3.31 17.66
C ASN A 263 -5.74 2.56 16.85
N THR A 264 -4.92 1.71 17.49
CA THR A 264 -3.75 1.10 16.84
C THR A 264 -4.15 -0.06 15.94
N THR A 265 -4.86 -1.06 16.46
CA THR A 265 -5.18 -2.29 15.70
C THR A 265 -6.65 -2.66 15.70
N ARG A 266 -7.53 -1.80 16.25
CA ARG A 266 -8.97 -1.95 16.05
C ARG A 266 -9.36 -1.45 14.67
N PRO A 267 -10.45 -1.98 14.10
CA PRO A 267 -10.91 -1.60 12.78
C PRO A 267 -11.27 -0.13 12.67
N ARG A 268 -11.15 0.41 11.46
CA ARG A 268 -11.43 1.81 11.17
C ARG A 268 -12.42 1.94 10.03
N VAL A 269 -13.27 2.95 10.11
CA VAL A 269 -14.25 3.28 9.08
C VAL A 269 -13.99 4.71 8.61
N CYS A 270 -13.92 4.88 7.30
CA CYS A 270 -13.98 6.15 6.60
C CYS A 270 -15.29 6.19 5.81
N GLU A 271 -16.10 7.22 5.99
CA GLU A 271 -17.39 7.39 5.31
C GLU A 271 -17.42 8.70 4.54
N ILE A 272 -18.05 8.67 3.37
CA ILE A 272 -18.45 9.86 2.62
C ILE A 272 -19.99 9.88 2.58
N PRO A 273 -20.65 10.53 3.57
CA PRO A 273 -22.10 10.50 3.70
C PRO A 273 -22.83 10.96 2.45
N LYS A 274 -22.27 11.93 1.72
CA LYS A 274 -22.78 12.39 0.43
C LYS A 274 -23.15 11.20 -0.45
N TYR A 275 -22.27 10.22 -0.60
CA TYR A 275 -22.50 9.05 -1.46
C TYR A 275 -22.98 7.79 -0.72
N GLY A 276 -23.11 7.81 0.60
CA GLY A 276 -23.27 6.57 1.37
C GLY A 276 -22.11 5.58 1.17
N PHE A 277 -20.94 6.11 0.77
CA PHE A 277 -19.71 5.37 0.52
C PHE A 277 -18.97 5.10 1.82
N ARG A 278 -18.33 3.93 1.93
CA ARG A 278 -17.50 3.58 3.08
C ARG A 278 -16.26 2.77 2.70
N VAL A 279 -15.19 2.97 3.45
CA VAL A 279 -13.98 2.15 3.46
C VAL A 279 -13.82 1.60 4.88
N VAL A 280 -13.74 0.29 5.02
CA VAL A 280 -13.57 -0.41 6.30
C VAL A 280 -12.21 -1.09 6.32
N SER A 281 -11.33 -0.73 7.25
CA SER A 281 -10.00 -1.34 7.38
C SER A 281 -9.96 -2.32 8.55
N LEU A 282 -9.46 -3.53 8.31
CA LEU A 282 -9.10 -4.54 9.30
C LEU A 282 -7.58 -4.60 9.40
N PHE A 283 -7.03 -4.28 10.57
CA PHE A 283 -5.61 -4.47 10.87
C PHE A 283 -5.25 -5.96 10.82
N SER A 284 -4.07 -6.37 10.35
CA SER A 284 -3.54 -7.74 10.33
C SER A 284 -2.11 -7.75 10.89
N TRP A 285 -1.73 -8.87 11.53
CA TRP A 285 -0.43 -9.06 12.19
C TRP A 285 0.55 -9.89 11.34
N GLY A 286 0.35 -9.92 10.02
CA GLY A 286 0.95 -10.91 9.14
C GLY A 286 -0.05 -12.01 8.76
N LEU A 287 0.36 -12.96 7.93
CA LEU A 287 -0.55 -13.97 7.38
C LEU A 287 -0.93 -15.05 8.39
N ASP A 288 -0.03 -15.40 9.29
CA ASP A 288 -0.26 -16.43 10.31
C ASP A 288 0.78 -16.29 11.44
N PRO A 289 0.58 -15.35 12.38
CA PRO A 289 1.49 -15.17 13.50
C PRO A 289 1.70 -16.48 14.26
N LYS A 290 2.96 -16.86 14.51
CA LYS A 290 3.27 -18.07 15.28
C LYS A 290 2.70 -17.96 16.70
N GLU A 291 2.41 -19.11 17.32
CA GLU A 291 2.01 -19.21 18.72
C GLU A 291 0.82 -18.29 19.03
N GLY A 292 -0.18 -18.29 18.14
CA GLY A 292 -1.39 -17.46 18.29
C GLY A 292 -1.17 -15.95 18.27
N GLY A 293 0.01 -15.47 17.84
CA GLY A 293 0.38 -14.05 17.90
C GLY A 293 1.05 -13.63 19.19
N ARG A 294 1.64 -14.57 19.94
CA ARG A 294 2.37 -14.30 21.19
C ARG A 294 3.37 -13.16 21.11
N LEU A 295 4.15 -13.08 20.02
CA LEU A 295 5.11 -11.99 19.80
C LEU A 295 4.47 -10.59 19.84
N TYR A 296 3.18 -10.52 19.54
CA TYR A 296 2.42 -9.27 19.44
C TYR A 296 1.49 -9.03 20.62
N ALA A 297 1.27 -10.03 21.47
CA ALA A 297 0.35 -10.00 22.60
C ALA A 297 0.68 -8.88 23.62
N ASN A 298 1.96 -8.51 23.73
CA ASN A 298 2.44 -7.42 24.58
C ASN A 298 2.49 -6.05 23.89
N ILE A 299 2.11 -5.95 22.61
CA ILE A 299 2.09 -4.67 21.90
C ILE A 299 0.88 -3.87 22.36
N SER A 300 1.12 -2.59 22.66
CA SER A 300 0.06 -1.70 23.08
C SER A 300 -1.01 -1.55 22.01
N GLY A 301 -2.26 -1.73 22.41
CA GLY A 301 -3.40 -1.75 21.48
C GLY A 301 -3.64 -3.10 20.81
N TYR A 302 -2.93 -4.17 21.18
CA TYR A 302 -3.21 -5.53 20.67
C TYR A 302 -4.69 -5.90 20.82
N PHE A 303 -5.28 -6.32 19.71
CA PHE A 303 -6.67 -6.73 19.61
C PHE A 303 -6.73 -8.13 18.98
N PRO A 304 -6.99 -9.20 19.74
CA PRO A 304 -7.00 -10.57 19.23
C PRO A 304 -8.24 -10.87 18.37
N PRO A 305 -8.24 -11.93 17.52
CA PRO A 305 -7.13 -12.88 17.28
C PRO A 305 -6.02 -12.31 16.41
N ALA A 306 -4.85 -12.97 16.35
CA ALA A 306 -3.76 -12.53 15.46
C ALA A 306 -3.80 -13.18 14.07
N GLU A 307 -4.30 -14.41 13.94
CA GLU A 307 -4.38 -15.15 12.66
C GLU A 307 -5.24 -14.40 11.63
N TYR A 308 -4.70 -14.23 10.42
CA TYR A 308 -5.29 -13.43 9.35
C TYR A 308 -6.74 -13.84 9.01
N THR A 309 -7.00 -15.14 8.86
CA THR A 309 -8.34 -15.65 8.51
C THR A 309 -9.32 -15.54 9.69
N SER A 310 -8.86 -15.82 10.91
CA SER A 310 -9.68 -15.67 12.11
C SER A 310 -10.11 -14.22 12.33
N ARG A 311 -9.27 -13.24 12.01
CA ARG A 311 -9.63 -11.81 12.07
C ARG A 311 -10.75 -11.44 11.09
N ILE A 312 -10.80 -12.08 9.92
CA ILE A 312 -11.88 -11.85 8.95
C ILE A 312 -13.21 -12.35 9.52
N ASP A 313 -13.23 -13.57 10.06
CA ASP A 313 -14.46 -14.19 10.59
C ASP A 313 -14.95 -13.55 11.89
N HIS A 314 -14.04 -13.23 12.81
CA HIS A 314 -14.40 -12.78 14.14
C HIS A 314 -14.45 -11.26 14.30
N ILE A 315 -13.87 -10.50 13.37
CA ILE A 315 -13.83 -9.03 13.45
C ILE A 315 -14.49 -8.40 12.23
N LEU A 316 -13.96 -8.62 11.03
CA LEU A 316 -14.43 -7.89 9.83
C LEU A 316 -15.88 -8.21 9.50
N LYS A 317 -16.25 -9.49 9.40
CA LYS A 317 -17.62 -9.91 9.05
C LYS A 317 -18.66 -9.36 10.06
N PRO A 318 -18.49 -9.53 11.39
CA PRO A 318 -19.39 -8.92 12.37
C PRO A 318 -19.49 -7.40 12.25
N ILE A 319 -18.39 -6.69 11.97
CA ILE A 319 -18.44 -5.22 11.78
C ILE A 319 -19.24 -4.84 10.55
N LEU A 320 -19.07 -5.56 9.44
CA LEU A 320 -19.85 -5.32 8.23
C LEU A 320 -21.35 -5.60 8.47
N GLU A 321 -21.68 -6.63 9.23
CA GLU A 321 -23.05 -6.94 9.65
C GLU A 321 -23.64 -5.83 10.54
N ASN A 322 -22.90 -5.39 11.56
CA ASN A 322 -23.33 -4.31 12.44
C ASN A 322 -23.52 -2.98 11.69
N LEU A 323 -22.61 -2.66 10.76
CA LEU A 323 -22.73 -1.49 9.89
C LEU A 323 -23.93 -1.61 8.94
N ALA A 324 -24.19 -2.82 8.40
CA ALA A 324 -25.36 -3.07 7.56
C ALA A 324 -26.66 -2.84 8.33
N THR A 325 -26.74 -3.31 9.57
CA THR A 325 -27.89 -3.09 10.45
C THR A 325 -28.05 -1.61 10.81
N GLN A 326 -26.96 -0.92 11.21
CA GLN A 326 -27.01 0.49 11.58
C GLN A 326 -27.44 1.39 10.41
N SER A 327 -26.96 1.09 9.20
CA SER A 327 -27.26 1.86 7.99
C SER A 327 -28.53 1.40 7.26
N ASN A 328 -29.19 0.35 7.76
CA ASN A 328 -30.30 -0.35 7.08
C ASN A 328 -29.97 -0.66 5.61
N ASN A 329 -28.75 -1.13 5.35
CA ASN A 329 -28.24 -1.44 4.03
C ASN A 329 -27.47 -2.76 4.04
N THR A 330 -28.14 -3.83 3.62
CA THR A 330 -27.54 -5.18 3.59
C THR A 330 -26.40 -5.32 2.59
N LEU A 331 -26.23 -4.37 1.66
CA LEU A 331 -25.12 -4.40 0.69
C LEU A 331 -23.77 -4.13 1.35
N VAL A 332 -23.74 -3.60 2.57
CA VAL A 332 -22.48 -3.40 3.32
C VAL A 332 -21.74 -4.72 3.56
N THR A 333 -22.47 -5.83 3.72
CA THR A 333 -21.85 -7.17 3.88
C THR A 333 -21.31 -7.76 2.59
N LYS A 334 -21.47 -7.06 1.46
CA LYS A 334 -21.02 -7.46 0.12
C LYS A 334 -20.10 -6.39 -0.45
N PRO A 335 -18.83 -6.32 -0.02
CA PRO A 335 -17.90 -5.31 -0.50
C PRO A 335 -17.81 -5.27 -2.02
N ASP A 336 -17.67 -4.07 -2.56
CA ASP A 336 -17.53 -3.82 -3.99
C ASP A 336 -16.08 -3.88 -4.47
N LEU A 337 -15.13 -3.75 -3.54
CA LEU A 337 -13.69 -3.87 -3.74
C LEU A 337 -13.08 -4.36 -2.42
N ILE A 338 -12.18 -5.34 -2.50
CA ILE A 338 -11.39 -5.83 -1.37
C ILE A 338 -9.92 -5.66 -1.72
N GLU A 339 -9.16 -5.04 -0.84
CA GLU A 339 -7.71 -4.92 -0.94
C GLU A 339 -7.06 -5.64 0.23
N MET A 340 -6.07 -6.48 -0.07
CA MET A 340 -5.35 -7.32 0.87
C MET A 340 -3.87 -6.94 0.85
N SER A 341 -3.23 -6.96 2.00
CA SER A 341 -1.78 -6.82 2.12
C SER A 341 -1.26 -7.64 3.31
N SER A 342 -0.03 -8.12 3.19
CA SER A 342 0.73 -8.70 4.29
C SER A 342 2.22 -8.71 3.94
N GLY A 343 3.06 -8.66 4.94
CA GLY A 343 4.50 -8.83 4.77
C GLY A 343 5.32 -8.16 5.87
N PHE A 344 4.99 -6.93 6.27
CA PHE A 344 5.82 -6.19 7.23
C PHE A 344 5.88 -6.84 8.60
N TRP A 345 4.75 -7.33 9.13
CA TRP A 345 4.73 -8.06 10.39
C TRP A 345 5.36 -9.46 10.26
N ASP A 346 5.18 -10.14 9.12
CA ASP A 346 5.84 -11.43 8.84
C ASP A 346 7.38 -11.26 8.88
N LEU A 347 7.89 -10.23 8.21
CA LEU A 347 9.31 -9.87 8.18
C LEU A 347 9.85 -9.47 9.55
N ARG A 348 9.08 -8.68 10.31
CA ARG A 348 9.45 -8.31 11.69
C ARG A 348 9.61 -9.54 12.56
N GLN A 349 8.65 -10.46 12.53
CA GLN A 349 8.73 -11.70 13.30
C GLN A 349 10.00 -12.48 12.95
N TRP A 350 10.31 -12.63 11.66
CA TRP A 350 11.54 -13.34 11.25
C TRP A 350 12.82 -12.62 11.66
N ALA A 351 12.85 -11.29 11.63
CA ALA A 351 13.98 -10.52 12.13
C ALA A 351 14.15 -10.67 13.66
N GLU A 352 13.06 -10.73 14.43
CA GLU A 352 13.11 -11.03 15.88
C GLU A 352 13.59 -12.47 16.16
N GLU A 353 13.18 -13.44 15.34
CA GLU A 353 13.68 -14.81 15.39
C GLU A 353 15.19 -14.87 15.07
N ASP A 354 15.62 -14.19 14.01
CA ASP A 354 17.03 -14.13 13.59
C ASP A 354 17.91 -13.50 14.68
N LYS A 355 17.41 -12.44 15.33
CA LYS A 355 18.06 -11.82 16.48
C LYS A 355 18.27 -12.83 17.61
N LYS A 356 17.22 -13.55 18.02
CA LYS A 356 17.30 -14.55 19.10
C LYS A 356 18.30 -15.68 18.76
N ILE A 357 18.31 -16.13 17.50
CA ILE A 357 19.29 -17.13 17.04
C ILE A 357 20.72 -16.60 17.15
N MET A 358 20.95 -15.35 16.75
CA MET A 358 22.27 -14.73 16.82
C MET A 358 22.71 -14.50 18.28
N GLU A 359 21.84 -13.98 19.14
CA GLU A 359 22.11 -13.79 20.58
C GLU A 359 22.53 -15.10 21.24
N LYS A 360 21.84 -16.20 20.94
CA LYS A 360 22.20 -17.54 21.42
C LYS A 360 23.58 -17.99 20.92
N ARG A 361 23.92 -17.67 19.66
CA ARG A 361 25.22 -18.02 19.07
C ARG A 361 26.37 -17.26 19.72
N ILE A 362 26.19 -15.97 20.01
CA ILE A 362 27.24 -15.11 20.58
C ILE A 362 27.24 -15.08 22.12
N GLY A 363 26.19 -15.61 22.76
CA GLY A 363 26.06 -15.69 24.21
C GLY A 363 25.81 -14.34 24.89
N LYS A 364 25.31 -13.33 24.17
CA LYS A 364 24.98 -12.00 24.71
C LYS A 364 23.81 -11.35 23.96
N PRO A 365 23.07 -10.42 24.59
CA PRO A 365 22.06 -9.61 23.91
C PRO A 365 22.64 -8.76 22.77
N ILE A 366 21.80 -8.45 21.78
CA ILE A 366 22.13 -7.58 20.64
C ILE A 366 21.31 -6.30 20.71
N ASP A 367 22.00 -5.18 20.86
CA ASP A 367 21.37 -3.85 20.88
C ASP A 367 21.21 -3.25 19.48
N TYR A 368 22.14 -3.55 18.56
CA TYR A 368 22.16 -3.02 17.19
C TYR A 368 22.09 -4.17 16.15
N PRO A 369 20.88 -4.64 15.79
CA PRO A 369 20.72 -5.79 14.89
C PRO A 369 21.33 -5.60 13.50
N THR A 370 21.40 -4.34 13.03
CA THR A 370 22.00 -3.95 11.74
C THR A 370 23.47 -4.35 11.63
N GLU A 371 24.25 -4.28 12.71
CA GLU A 371 25.68 -4.65 12.72
C GLU A 371 25.90 -6.14 12.44
N TYR A 372 24.88 -6.95 12.72
CA TYR A 372 24.87 -8.40 12.50
C TYR A 372 24.15 -8.79 11.21
N GLY A 373 23.74 -7.82 10.37
CA GLY A 373 23.00 -8.05 9.13
C GLY A 373 21.58 -8.57 9.34
N ILE A 374 21.02 -8.48 10.55
CA ILE A 374 19.66 -8.96 10.84
C ILE A 374 18.67 -8.13 10.04
N GLY A 375 17.82 -8.82 9.28
CA GLY A 375 16.80 -8.21 8.43
C GLY A 375 17.24 -7.79 7.03
N PHE A 376 18.54 -7.89 6.71
CA PHE A 376 19.12 -7.49 5.42
C PHE A 376 19.79 -8.66 4.66
N SER A 377 19.40 -9.89 4.99
CA SER A 377 19.83 -11.10 4.31
C SER A 377 18.68 -11.73 3.55
N ASP A 378 19.01 -12.56 2.56
CA ASP A 378 18.04 -13.40 1.87
C ASP A 378 17.18 -14.21 2.86
N LEU A 379 15.90 -14.33 2.53
CA LEU A 379 14.99 -15.23 3.22
C LEU A 379 15.33 -16.67 2.82
N ASP A 380 15.37 -17.57 3.79
CA ASP A 380 15.53 -18.98 3.51
C ASP A 380 14.29 -19.56 2.79
N GLN A 381 14.49 -20.69 2.11
CA GLN A 381 13.44 -21.33 1.32
C GLN A 381 12.25 -21.78 2.18
N ASP A 382 12.46 -22.12 3.45
CA ASP A 382 11.39 -22.56 4.35
C ASP A 382 10.44 -21.40 4.67
N ARG A 383 10.98 -20.19 4.93
CA ARG A 383 10.18 -18.97 5.11
C ARG A 383 9.43 -18.59 3.84
N LEU A 384 10.06 -18.68 2.67
CA LEU A 384 9.41 -18.41 1.39
C LEU A 384 8.26 -19.41 1.12
N ASN A 385 8.48 -20.70 1.35
CA ASN A 385 7.46 -21.73 1.20
C ASN A 385 6.31 -21.52 2.20
N TRP A 386 6.65 -21.26 3.47
CA TRP A 386 5.70 -20.99 4.54
C TRP A 386 4.78 -19.83 4.20
N TRP A 387 5.35 -18.73 3.69
CA TRP A 387 4.61 -17.52 3.34
C TRP A 387 3.76 -17.73 2.09
N SER A 388 4.30 -18.40 1.07
CA SER A 388 3.57 -18.77 -0.15
C SER A 388 2.28 -19.53 0.16
N GLU A 389 2.34 -20.57 0.98
CA GLU A 389 1.16 -21.38 1.29
C GLU A 389 0.09 -20.56 2.03
N ARG A 390 0.52 -19.67 2.94
CA ARG A 390 -0.39 -18.84 3.72
C ARG A 390 -1.00 -17.71 2.94
N GLN A 391 -0.25 -17.12 2.01
CA GLN A 391 -0.77 -16.10 1.12
C GLN A 391 -1.91 -16.68 0.28
N LYS A 392 -1.68 -17.88 -0.28
CA LYS A 392 -2.68 -18.62 -1.05
C LYS A 392 -3.89 -19.00 -0.20
N LYS A 393 -3.67 -19.48 1.03
CA LYS A 393 -4.75 -19.76 2.00
C LYS A 393 -5.58 -18.50 2.25
N ALA A 394 -4.95 -17.37 2.53
CA ALA A 394 -5.63 -16.11 2.82
C ALA A 394 -6.46 -15.60 1.63
N ILE A 395 -5.90 -15.63 0.41
CA ILE A 395 -6.61 -15.20 -0.80
C ILE A 395 -7.83 -16.09 -1.08
N ARG A 396 -7.68 -17.41 -1.00
CA ARG A 396 -8.80 -18.35 -1.16
C ARG A 396 -9.87 -18.12 -0.11
N PHE A 397 -9.46 -17.97 1.15
CA PHE A 397 -10.37 -17.70 2.26
C PHE A 397 -11.18 -16.40 2.05
N VAL A 398 -10.54 -15.31 1.61
CA VAL A 398 -11.25 -14.05 1.30
C VAL A 398 -12.21 -14.23 0.13
N SER A 399 -11.81 -14.96 -0.91
CA SER A 399 -12.69 -15.27 -2.05
C SER A 399 -13.93 -16.06 -1.61
N ASP A 400 -13.77 -17.03 -0.71
CA ASP A 400 -14.86 -17.84 -0.17
C ASP A 400 -15.76 -17.05 0.79
N ALA A 401 -15.17 -16.22 1.65
CA ALA A 401 -15.90 -15.36 2.58
C ALA A 401 -16.74 -14.28 1.85
N PHE A 402 -16.26 -13.82 0.69
CA PHE A 402 -16.93 -12.83 -0.15
C PHE A 402 -17.08 -13.35 -1.59
N PRO A 403 -18.04 -14.26 -1.84
CA PRO A 403 -18.11 -15.08 -3.06
C PRO A 403 -18.65 -14.33 -4.28
N GLN A 404 -18.89 -13.03 -4.19
CA GLN A 404 -19.39 -12.21 -5.29
C GLN A 404 -18.37 -12.16 -6.43
N SER A 405 -18.64 -12.91 -7.52
CA SER A 405 -17.71 -13.06 -8.65
C SER A 405 -17.31 -11.73 -9.31
N GLN A 406 -18.11 -10.70 -9.13
CA GLN A 406 -17.86 -9.34 -9.62
C GLN A 406 -16.98 -8.49 -8.70
N THR A 407 -16.71 -8.90 -7.47
CA THR A 407 -15.91 -8.16 -6.48
C THR A 407 -14.43 -8.44 -6.72
N PRO A 408 -13.65 -7.46 -7.25
CA PRO A 408 -12.21 -7.60 -7.35
C PRO A 408 -11.57 -7.78 -5.97
N ILE A 409 -10.50 -8.57 -5.96
CA ILE A 409 -9.61 -8.79 -4.83
C ILE A 409 -8.25 -8.27 -5.28
N LEU A 410 -7.80 -7.18 -4.69
CA LEU A 410 -6.48 -6.62 -4.95
C LEU A 410 -5.50 -7.13 -3.91
N TRP A 411 -4.31 -7.51 -4.34
CA TRP A 411 -3.17 -7.69 -3.47
C TRP A 411 -2.26 -6.47 -3.62
N ARG A 412 -2.18 -5.65 -2.57
CA ARG A 412 -1.35 -4.46 -2.57
C ARG A 412 0.12 -4.84 -2.46
N SER A 413 0.89 -4.38 -3.43
CA SER A 413 2.35 -4.46 -3.41
C SER A 413 2.92 -3.75 -2.18
N LEU A 414 4.03 -4.27 -1.67
CA LEU A 414 4.73 -3.64 -0.57
C LEU A 414 5.60 -2.50 -1.11
N HIS A 415 5.62 -1.38 -0.39
CA HIS A 415 6.54 -0.28 -0.70
C HIS A 415 7.89 -0.49 -0.01
N HIS A 416 8.94 0.09 -0.58
CA HIS A 416 10.24 0.14 0.06
C HIS A 416 10.18 0.98 1.34
N THR A 417 10.73 0.44 2.43
CA THR A 417 10.89 1.13 3.70
C THR A 417 12.14 2.00 3.66
N GLN A 418 12.21 3.00 4.55
CA GLN A 418 13.53 3.55 4.91
C GLN A 418 14.35 2.45 5.58
N THR A 419 15.66 2.64 5.70
CA THR A 419 16.55 1.65 6.31
C THR A 419 16.08 1.26 7.71
N HIS A 420 15.55 0.04 7.86
CA HIS A 420 14.95 -0.45 9.09
C HIS A 420 15.14 -1.95 9.23
N HIS A 421 15.82 -2.40 10.28
CA HIS A 421 16.25 -3.79 10.43
C HIS A 421 15.12 -4.79 10.68
N TRP A 422 13.97 -4.37 11.21
CA TRP A 422 12.84 -5.29 11.35
C TRP A 422 12.17 -5.57 10.01
N VAL A 423 12.27 -4.65 9.05
CA VAL A 423 11.62 -4.74 7.73
C VAL A 423 12.55 -4.21 6.64
N GLY A 424 13.66 -4.90 6.40
CA GLY A 424 14.64 -4.54 5.39
C GLY A 424 14.05 -4.55 3.97
N TYR A 425 14.38 -3.53 3.17
CA TYR A 425 13.84 -3.34 1.82
C TYR A 425 14.18 -4.50 0.87
N ASP A 426 15.28 -5.20 1.11
CA ASP A 426 15.71 -6.39 0.38
C ASP A 426 14.76 -7.58 0.60
N ARG A 427 14.34 -7.81 1.85
CA ARG A 427 13.36 -8.85 2.18
C ARG A 427 11.95 -8.44 1.77
N VAL A 428 11.61 -7.15 1.86
CA VAL A 428 10.36 -6.60 1.32
C VAL A 428 10.25 -6.90 -0.17
N ASN A 429 11.30 -6.62 -0.95
CA ASN A 429 11.33 -6.93 -2.37
C ASN A 429 11.19 -8.44 -2.64
N GLN A 430 11.87 -9.31 -1.88
CA GLN A 430 11.73 -10.77 -2.03
C GLN A 430 10.29 -11.24 -1.83
N ILE A 431 9.60 -10.77 -0.79
CA ILE A 431 8.20 -11.13 -0.53
C ILE A 431 7.25 -10.53 -1.56
N ASP A 432 7.48 -9.29 -2.02
CA ASP A 432 6.66 -8.68 -3.07
C ASP A 432 6.77 -9.45 -4.41
N GLN A 433 7.97 -9.83 -4.81
CA GLN A 433 8.17 -10.64 -6.02
C GLN A 433 7.54 -12.04 -5.87
N LEU A 434 7.64 -12.65 -4.69
CA LEU A 434 6.98 -13.93 -4.39
C LEU A 434 5.45 -13.79 -4.44
N ALA A 435 4.91 -12.69 -3.93
CA ALA A 435 3.48 -12.40 -3.97
C ALA A 435 2.94 -12.38 -5.40
N ARG A 436 3.63 -11.67 -6.30
CA ARG A 436 3.31 -11.58 -7.72
C ARG A 436 3.33 -12.95 -8.39
N TYR A 437 4.38 -13.73 -8.13
CA TYR A 437 4.48 -15.11 -8.62
C TYR A 437 3.30 -15.97 -8.17
N ASN A 438 2.97 -15.94 -6.87
CA ASN A 438 1.88 -16.72 -6.31
C ASN A 438 0.51 -16.32 -6.86
N ILE A 439 0.29 -15.04 -7.12
CA ILE A 439 -0.96 -14.53 -7.67
C ILE A 439 -1.20 -15.02 -9.10
N GLU A 440 -0.18 -14.95 -9.95
CA GLU A 440 -0.31 -15.51 -11.31
C GLU A 440 -0.52 -17.03 -11.26
N LYS A 441 0.17 -17.73 -10.36
CA LYS A 441 -0.05 -19.17 -10.15
C LYS A 441 -1.47 -19.48 -9.68
N LEU A 442 -2.00 -18.73 -8.71
CA LEU A 442 -3.37 -18.90 -8.22
C LEU A 442 -4.42 -18.67 -9.30
N LYS A 443 -4.25 -17.66 -10.16
CA LYS A 443 -5.18 -17.39 -11.26
C LYS A 443 -5.24 -18.54 -12.26
N LEU A 444 -4.13 -19.29 -12.43
CA LEU A 444 -4.07 -20.48 -13.27
C LEU A 444 -4.67 -21.71 -12.57
N GLU A 445 -4.46 -21.85 -11.26
CA GLU A 445 -4.96 -22.99 -10.46
C GLU A 445 -6.46 -22.89 -10.16
N ASP A 446 -6.98 -21.67 -10.00
CA ASP A 446 -8.36 -21.38 -9.61
C ASP A 446 -8.98 -20.36 -10.57
N SER A 447 -9.74 -20.87 -11.54
CA SER A 447 -10.42 -20.05 -12.54
C SER A 447 -11.44 -19.06 -11.97
N SER A 448 -11.90 -19.23 -10.73
CA SER A 448 -12.79 -18.27 -10.07
C SER A 448 -12.06 -16.98 -9.67
N LEU A 449 -10.74 -17.07 -9.46
CA LEU A 449 -9.88 -15.95 -9.09
C LEU A 449 -9.40 -15.16 -10.30
N GLU A 450 -9.20 -15.77 -11.47
CA GLU A 450 -8.68 -15.10 -12.68
C GLU A 450 -9.34 -13.74 -12.98
N PRO A 451 -10.67 -13.59 -12.99
CA PRO A 451 -11.29 -12.31 -13.34
C PRO A 451 -11.26 -11.27 -12.20
N ARG A 452 -10.98 -11.72 -10.97
CA ARG A 452 -11.13 -10.96 -9.72
C ARG A 452 -9.80 -10.53 -9.11
N LEU A 453 -8.81 -11.41 -9.11
CA LEU A 453 -7.54 -11.27 -8.39
C LEU A 453 -6.53 -10.47 -9.21
N ARG A 454 -6.00 -9.39 -8.63
CA ARG A 454 -5.08 -8.46 -9.28
C ARG A 454 -4.04 -7.95 -8.30
N ILE A 455 -2.93 -7.44 -8.84
CA ILE A 455 -1.99 -6.64 -8.06
C ILE A 455 -2.48 -5.20 -8.03
N ASP A 456 -2.44 -4.58 -6.85
CA ASP A 456 -2.38 -3.13 -6.72
C ASP A 456 -0.90 -2.71 -6.65
N GLU A 457 -0.47 -1.92 -7.63
CA GLU A 457 0.90 -1.47 -7.80
C GLU A 457 1.30 -0.31 -6.87
N TRP A 458 0.41 0.18 -6.00
CA TRP A 458 0.66 1.34 -5.15
C TRP A 458 2.05 1.34 -4.48
N GLY A 459 2.47 0.21 -3.91
CA GLY A 459 3.76 0.10 -3.24
C GLY A 459 4.96 0.28 -4.17
N ALA A 460 4.87 -0.26 -5.39
CA ALA A 460 5.87 -0.06 -6.43
C ALA A 460 5.88 1.38 -6.98
N LEU A 461 4.71 2.02 -7.07
CA LEU A 461 4.58 3.42 -7.50
C LEU A 461 5.16 4.42 -6.49
N MET A 462 5.31 4.01 -5.23
CA MET A 462 5.91 4.79 -4.14
C MET A 462 7.44 4.73 -4.11
N LEU A 463 8.08 3.93 -4.97
CA LEU A 463 9.54 3.80 -4.99
C LEU A 463 10.22 5.16 -5.23
N GLY A 464 11.21 5.49 -4.41
CA GLY A 464 11.94 6.76 -4.46
C GLY A 464 11.28 7.92 -3.70
N GLN A 465 10.17 7.65 -3.00
CA GLN A 465 9.40 8.64 -2.23
C GLN A 465 9.53 8.43 -0.71
N GLU A 466 10.54 7.68 -0.27
CA GLU A 466 10.74 7.27 1.13
C GLU A 466 10.94 8.47 2.06
N HIS A 467 11.43 9.59 1.54
CA HIS A 467 11.58 10.86 2.26
C HIS A 467 10.24 11.53 2.63
N HIS A 468 9.12 11.11 2.03
CA HIS A 468 7.77 11.55 2.37
C HIS A 468 7.09 10.65 3.41
N PHE A 469 7.83 9.82 4.13
CA PHE A 469 7.24 8.98 5.17
C PHE A 469 7.09 9.76 6.48
N ARG A 470 6.13 9.32 7.30
CA ARG A 470 5.87 9.80 8.65
C ARG A 470 6.95 9.33 9.60
N ASP A 471 7.36 8.09 9.41
CA ASP A 471 8.44 7.41 10.11
C ASP A 471 9.17 6.49 9.12
N VAL A 472 9.91 5.51 9.63
CA VAL A 472 10.71 4.59 8.81
C VAL A 472 9.90 3.74 7.83
N MET A 473 8.57 3.63 7.98
CA MET A 473 7.73 2.77 7.14
C MET A 473 6.38 3.37 6.73
N HIS A 474 5.73 4.19 7.56
CA HIS A 474 4.39 4.67 7.27
C HIS A 474 4.45 5.89 6.36
N VAL A 475 3.84 5.80 5.18
CA VAL A 475 3.79 6.92 4.23
C VAL A 475 2.91 8.06 4.76
N ARG A 476 3.17 9.32 4.42
CA ARG A 476 2.29 10.47 4.73
C ARG A 476 1.06 10.53 3.83
N GLU A 477 0.13 11.41 4.21
CA GLU A 477 -1.05 11.80 3.43
C GLU A 477 -0.66 12.17 2.00
N LEU A 478 0.39 12.99 1.85
CA LEU A 478 0.95 13.41 0.57
C LEU A 478 2.38 12.87 0.39
N PRO A 479 2.72 12.30 -0.77
CA PRO A 479 1.81 11.98 -1.87
C PRO A 479 1.05 10.65 -1.64
N GLY A 480 1.43 9.86 -0.63
CA GLY A 480 1.06 8.44 -0.50
C GLY A 480 -0.42 8.15 -0.35
N GLY A 481 -1.07 8.76 0.64
CA GLY A 481 -2.49 8.57 0.89
C GLY A 481 -3.37 9.03 -0.27
N VAL A 482 -2.99 10.10 -0.96
CA VAL A 482 -3.68 10.59 -2.17
C VAL A 482 -3.51 9.66 -3.34
N LEU A 483 -2.28 9.19 -3.60
CA LEU A 483 -2.01 8.21 -4.65
C LEU A 483 -2.82 6.93 -4.42
N TRP A 484 -2.80 6.39 -3.21
CA TRP A 484 -3.59 5.20 -2.85
C TRP A 484 -5.08 5.44 -3.08
N GLY A 485 -5.59 6.59 -2.62
CA GLY A 485 -6.98 6.96 -2.80
C GLY A 485 -7.40 7.00 -4.27
N ASP A 486 -6.53 7.48 -5.15
CA ASP A 486 -6.79 7.55 -6.58
C ASP A 486 -6.77 6.17 -7.25
N VAL A 487 -5.83 5.29 -6.86
CA VAL A 487 -5.78 3.88 -7.30
C VAL A 487 -7.06 3.15 -6.88
N MET A 488 -7.44 3.27 -5.61
CA MET A 488 -8.65 2.64 -5.07
C MET A 488 -9.91 3.12 -5.80
N LEU A 489 -10.06 4.43 -6.01
CA LEU A 489 -11.20 5.00 -6.75
C LEU A 489 -11.24 4.50 -8.20
N TRP A 490 -10.07 4.39 -8.84
CA TRP A 490 -9.96 3.87 -10.21
C TRP A 490 -10.42 2.42 -10.31
N GLU A 491 -9.90 1.55 -9.44
CA GLU A 491 -10.23 0.13 -9.41
C GLU A 491 -11.71 -0.10 -9.05
N LEU A 492 -12.24 0.65 -8.09
CA LEU A 492 -13.65 0.62 -7.75
C LEU A 492 -14.53 1.05 -8.93
N ARG A 493 -14.21 2.20 -9.57
CA ARG A 493 -14.94 2.69 -10.75
C ARG A 493 -14.92 1.68 -11.88
N ARG A 494 -13.76 1.07 -12.15
CA ARG A 494 -13.58 0.04 -13.18
C ARG A 494 -14.46 -1.18 -12.89
N ALA A 495 -14.44 -1.69 -11.66
CA ALA A 495 -15.25 -2.82 -11.23
C ALA A 495 -16.76 -2.53 -11.35
N VAL A 496 -17.20 -1.38 -10.86
CA VAL A 496 -18.61 -0.97 -10.86
C VAL A 496 -19.13 -0.74 -12.29
N LYS A 497 -18.36 -0.05 -13.14
CA LYS A 497 -18.73 0.16 -14.55
C LYS A 497 -18.74 -1.15 -15.34
N LYS A 498 -17.83 -2.09 -15.07
CA LYS A 498 -17.83 -3.41 -15.71
C LYS A 498 -19.08 -4.23 -15.38
N ARG A 499 -19.68 -4.03 -14.20
CA ARG A 499 -20.98 -4.61 -13.81
C ARG A 499 -22.17 -3.97 -14.53
N GLY A 500 -21.98 -2.85 -15.23
CA GLY A 500 -23.07 -2.04 -15.80
C GLY A 500 -23.91 -1.31 -14.76
N SER A 501 -23.47 -1.27 -13.50
CA SER A 501 -24.23 -0.71 -12.38
C SER A 501 -23.74 0.69 -12.05
N THR A 502 -24.52 1.73 -12.34
CA THR A 502 -24.25 3.09 -11.83
C THR A 502 -25.00 3.41 -10.55
N TYR A 503 -25.91 2.52 -10.14
CA TYR A 503 -26.71 2.60 -8.93
C TYR A 503 -26.87 1.20 -8.34
N TYR A 504 -26.94 1.08 -7.02
CA TYR A 504 -27.52 -0.10 -6.38
C TYR A 504 -28.86 0.30 -5.78
N SER A 505 -29.90 -0.46 -6.10
CA SER A 505 -31.17 -0.41 -5.38
C SER A 505 -30.93 -0.90 -3.96
N ALA A 506 -31.27 -0.06 -2.98
CA ALA A 506 -31.21 -0.39 -1.56
C ALA A 506 -32.20 -1.49 -1.20
#